data_AF-A0A662LV16-F1
#
_entry.id   AF-A0A662LV16-F1
#
_cell.length_a   1.000
_cell.length_b   1.000
_cell.length_c   1.000
_cell.angle_alpha   90.00
_cell.angle_beta   90.00
_cell.angle_gamma   90.00
#
_symmetry.space_group_name_H-M   'P 1'
#
loop_
_entity.id
_entity.type
_entity.pdbx_description
1 polymer ?
#
loop_
_entity_poly.entity_id
_entity_poly.type
_entity_poly.pdbx_seq_one_letter_code
_entity_poly.pdbx_strand_id
1 'polypeptide(L)'
;MFGFLKKKLKEGIEKITKKVEKEEQVQERTKEKLQKPKKVAKEKPKKVKKSLFNIGKRIIRESDIKDVLWDLQISLLESDVALETAEKICNDLKKNLVGKEIKKKDMEITIRNTLKNSLKEILDQKQIDILAEVKKKKPFLILFLGFNGAGKTTAIARVEYLLKRKGLSVN
;
A
#
# COMPACT_ATOMS: atom_id res chain seq x y z
N MET A 1 -14.47 -9.34 -9.29
CA MET A 1 -13.27 -8.85 -10.02
C MET A 1 -12.14 -8.59 -9.03
N PHE A 2 -10.92 -9.10 -9.29
CA PHE A 2 -9.71 -8.99 -8.45
C PHE A 2 -9.79 -9.59 -7.04
N GLY A 3 -10.59 -10.65 -6.83
CA GLY A 3 -10.81 -11.23 -5.50
C GLY A 3 -9.52 -11.73 -4.84
N PHE A 4 -8.69 -12.44 -5.60
CA PHE A 4 -7.42 -12.99 -5.12
C PHE A 4 -6.45 -11.90 -4.65
N LEU A 5 -6.17 -10.90 -5.50
CA LEU A 5 -5.30 -9.78 -5.16
C LEU A 5 -5.81 -8.99 -3.95
N LYS A 6 -7.12 -8.70 -3.89
CA LYS A 6 -7.72 -8.00 -2.75
C LYS A 6 -7.54 -8.78 -1.44
N LYS A 7 -7.67 -10.11 -1.50
CA LYS A 7 -7.45 -10.98 -0.34
C LYS A 7 -5.99 -10.92 0.13
N LYS A 8 -5.02 -11.09 -0.78
CA LYS A 8 -3.58 -11.03 -0.45
C LYS A 8 -3.16 -9.68 0.14
N LEU A 9 -3.66 -8.57 -0.41
CA LEU A 9 -3.42 -7.22 0.13
C LEU A 9 -4.00 -7.05 1.54
N LYS A 10 -5.21 -7.57 1.79
CA LYS A 10 -5.83 -7.53 3.12
C LYS A 10 -5.03 -8.36 4.13
N GLU A 11 -4.63 -9.57 3.76
CA GLU A 11 -3.79 -10.44 4.58
C GLU A 11 -2.45 -9.77 4.93
N GLY A 12 -1.83 -9.09 3.95
CA GLY A 12 -0.63 -8.29 4.17
C GLY A 12 -0.83 -7.19 5.22
N ILE A 13 -1.91 -6.40 5.11
CA ILE A 13 -2.24 -5.35 6.09
C ILE A 13 -2.42 -5.95 7.49
N GLU A 14 -3.14 -7.06 7.61
CA GLU A 14 -3.36 -7.73 8.89
C GLU A 14 -2.06 -8.26 9.50
N LYS A 15 -1.18 -8.88 8.69
CA LYS A 15 0.12 -9.37 9.17
C LYS A 15 1.00 -8.22 9.65
N ILE A 16 1.04 -7.09 8.94
CA ILE A 16 1.85 -5.92 9.32
C ILE A 16 1.33 -5.38 10.65
N THR A 17 0.02 -5.17 10.76
CA THR A 17 -0.62 -4.65 11.99
C THR A 17 -0.35 -5.56 13.18
N LYS A 18 -0.54 -6.87 13.04
CA LYS A 18 -0.31 -7.86 14.12
C LYS A 18 1.16 -7.95 14.54
N LYS A 19 2.11 -7.93 13.59
CA LYS A 19 3.54 -8.04 13.93
C LYS A 19 4.02 -6.79 14.64
N VAL A 20 3.58 -5.62 14.20
CA VAL A 20 3.78 -4.39 14.95
C VAL A 20 3.18 -4.55 16.35
N GLU A 21 1.90 -4.86 16.55
CA GLU A 21 1.34 -5.00 17.92
C GLU A 21 2.11 -5.96 18.86
N LYS A 22 2.58 -7.11 18.36
CA LYS A 22 3.30 -8.13 19.15
C LYS A 22 4.64 -7.64 19.70
N GLU A 23 5.43 -6.94 18.89
CA GLU A 23 6.75 -6.45 19.32
C GLU A 23 6.66 -5.36 20.39
N GLU A 24 5.51 -4.70 20.52
CA GLU A 24 5.29 -3.68 21.55
C GLU A 24 5.14 -4.34 22.91
N GLN A 25 4.34 -5.41 22.98
CA GLN A 25 4.12 -6.18 24.20
C GLN A 25 5.42 -6.80 24.71
N VAL A 26 6.32 -7.21 23.80
CA VAL A 26 7.65 -7.70 24.17
C VAL A 26 8.51 -6.57 24.76
N GLN A 27 8.50 -5.37 24.18
CA GLN A 27 9.23 -4.22 24.73
C GLN A 27 8.68 -3.76 26.09
N GLU A 28 7.36 -3.73 26.27
CA GLU A 28 6.74 -3.41 27.57
C GLU A 28 7.10 -4.42 28.65
N ARG A 29 6.96 -5.73 28.36
CA ARG A 29 7.34 -6.81 29.30
C ARG A 29 8.82 -6.82 29.65
N THR A 30 9.69 -6.46 28.71
CA THR A 30 11.14 -6.40 28.94
C THR A 30 11.51 -5.19 29.81
N LYS A 31 10.86 -4.04 29.60
CA LYS A 31 11.01 -2.85 30.47
C LYS A 31 10.51 -3.12 31.90
N GLU A 32 9.44 -3.89 32.04
CA GLU A 32 8.87 -4.26 33.34
C GLU A 32 9.79 -5.21 34.13
N LYS A 33 10.48 -6.15 33.45
CA LYS A 33 11.46 -7.06 34.07
C LYS A 33 12.76 -6.37 34.52
N LEU A 34 13.15 -5.25 33.92
CA LEU A 34 14.34 -4.47 34.34
C LEU A 34 14.08 -3.51 35.53
N GLN A 35 12.84 -3.38 36.04
CA GLN A 35 12.49 -2.52 37.18
C GLN A 35 12.29 -3.29 38.51
N LYS A 36 13.20 -4.20 38.87
CA LYS A 36 13.31 -4.66 40.27
C LYS A 36 14.49 -3.95 40.96
N PRO A 37 14.26 -3.00 41.88
CA PRO A 37 15.34 -2.41 42.67
C PRO A 37 15.82 -3.39 43.74
N LYS A 38 17.14 -3.60 43.84
CA LYS A 38 17.77 -4.00 45.11
C LYS A 38 17.61 -2.84 46.10
N LYS A 39 17.12 -3.15 47.31
CA LYS A 39 16.72 -2.24 48.39
C LYS A 39 17.86 -1.31 48.87
N VAL A 40 17.58 -0.01 49.04
CA VAL A 40 17.97 0.80 50.21
C VAL A 40 16.92 1.93 50.40
N ALA A 41 16.47 2.15 51.64
CA ALA A 41 15.43 3.10 52.01
C ALA A 41 15.96 4.54 52.24
N LYS A 42 15.17 5.56 51.85
CA LYS A 42 14.73 6.72 52.68
C LYS A 42 14.02 7.82 51.86
N GLU A 43 12.92 8.31 52.45
CA GLU A 43 12.26 9.63 52.34
C GLU A 43 11.60 10.11 51.01
N LYS A 44 10.34 10.58 51.15
CA LYS A 44 9.53 11.31 50.14
C LYS A 44 9.93 12.80 50.15
N PRO A 45 9.88 13.55 49.04
CA PRO A 45 8.59 14.13 48.62
C PRO A 45 8.39 14.46 47.12
N LYS A 46 7.11 14.67 46.76
CA LYS A 46 6.54 15.54 45.71
C LYS A 46 6.61 15.13 44.22
N LYS A 47 5.40 15.11 43.63
CA LYS A 47 5.03 15.35 42.22
C LYS A 47 5.63 14.42 41.16
N VAL A 48 5.00 13.26 40.95
CA VAL A 48 5.13 12.50 39.69
C VAL A 48 3.89 12.76 38.83
N LYS A 49 3.84 13.94 38.19
CA LYS A 49 2.99 14.19 37.02
C LYS A 49 3.87 14.04 35.78
N LYS A 50 4.18 12.82 35.33
CA LYS A 50 4.75 12.52 33.98
C LYS A 50 4.97 11.03 33.75
N SER A 51 3.94 10.18 33.84
CA SER A 51 4.05 8.80 33.35
C SER A 51 2.71 8.22 32.92
N LEU A 52 1.94 8.97 32.12
CA LEU A 52 0.69 8.48 31.53
C LEU A 52 0.54 8.84 30.04
N PHE A 53 1.55 9.44 29.39
CA PHE A 53 1.40 10.01 28.04
C PHE A 53 1.82 9.11 26.86
N ASN A 54 2.38 7.91 27.09
CA ASN A 54 2.92 7.08 25.99
C ASN A 54 2.07 5.86 25.60
N ILE A 55 0.83 5.73 26.09
CA ILE A 55 0.01 4.52 25.92
C ILE A 55 -0.59 4.37 24.50
N GLY A 56 -0.47 5.38 23.64
CA GLY A 56 -1.23 5.42 22.39
C GLY A 56 -0.44 5.33 21.09
N LYS A 57 0.88 5.54 21.12
CA LYS A 57 1.68 5.82 19.94
C LYS A 57 2.95 4.97 19.89
N ARG A 58 3.27 4.47 18.69
CA ARG A 58 4.47 3.66 18.45
C ARG A 58 5.27 4.19 17.27
N ILE A 59 6.59 4.17 17.44
CA ILE A 59 7.55 4.33 16.36
C ILE A 59 7.81 2.96 15.73
N ILE A 60 7.57 2.83 14.43
CA ILE A 60 7.82 1.59 13.69
C ILE A 60 9.29 1.54 13.26
N ARG A 61 9.99 0.45 13.58
CA ARG A 61 11.36 0.21 13.12
C ARG A 61 11.33 -0.67 11.87
N GLU A 62 12.43 -0.66 11.13
CA GLU A 62 12.56 -1.50 9.94
C GLU A 62 12.47 -3.00 10.26
N SER A 63 13.07 -3.43 11.37
CA SER A 63 13.00 -4.81 11.88
C SER A 63 11.56 -5.31 12.03
N ASP A 64 10.65 -4.40 12.39
CA ASP A 64 9.29 -4.72 12.78
C ASP A 64 8.43 -5.16 11.58
N ILE A 65 8.80 -4.69 10.39
CA ILE A 65 8.01 -4.89 9.16
C ILE A 65 8.75 -5.64 8.07
N LYS A 66 10.08 -5.83 8.17
CA LYS A 66 10.92 -6.42 7.13
C LYS A 66 10.39 -7.76 6.62
N ASP A 67 10.19 -8.73 7.51
CA ASP A 67 9.73 -10.07 7.11
C ASP A 67 8.32 -10.04 6.53
N VAL A 68 7.46 -9.12 7.02
CA VAL A 68 6.08 -9.03 6.53
C VAL A 68 6.02 -8.39 5.16
N LEU A 69 6.88 -7.40 4.88
CA LEU A 69 6.99 -6.82 3.56
C LEU A 69 7.54 -7.84 2.56
N TRP A 70 8.46 -8.70 2.98
CA TRP A 70 8.94 -9.81 2.15
C TRP A 70 7.82 -10.81 1.80
N ASP A 71 7.06 -11.25 2.81
CA ASP A 71 5.87 -12.09 2.61
C ASP A 71 4.85 -11.46 1.64
N LEU A 72 4.63 -10.15 1.79
CA LEU A 72 3.73 -9.38 0.93
C LEU A 72 4.25 -9.34 -0.51
N GLN A 73 5.55 -9.12 -0.70
CA GLN A 73 6.17 -9.11 -2.02
C GLN A 73 5.97 -10.45 -2.74
N ILE A 74 6.26 -11.57 -2.07
CA ILE A 74 6.01 -12.92 -2.62
C ILE A 74 4.53 -13.10 -2.97
N SER A 75 3.63 -12.70 -2.06
CA SER A 75 2.19 -12.81 -2.27
C SER A 75 1.69 -11.99 -3.48
N LEU A 76 2.33 -10.85 -3.77
CA LEU A 76 2.03 -10.04 -4.94
C LEU A 76 2.53 -10.71 -6.22
N LEU A 77 3.74 -11.27 -6.21
CA LEU A 77 4.28 -12.04 -7.34
C LEU A 77 3.41 -13.26 -7.68
N GLU A 78 2.92 -13.99 -6.67
CA GLU A 78 1.94 -15.09 -6.84
C GLU A 78 0.61 -14.63 -7.45
N SER A 79 0.33 -13.32 -7.42
CA SER A 79 -0.90 -12.71 -7.94
C SER A 79 -0.71 -12.07 -9.32
N ASP A 80 0.30 -12.51 -10.08
CA ASP A 80 0.67 -11.99 -11.41
C ASP A 80 1.04 -10.50 -11.40
N VAL A 81 1.51 -9.98 -10.26
CA VAL A 81 2.04 -8.61 -10.19
C VAL A 81 3.51 -8.64 -10.59
N ALA A 82 3.90 -7.75 -11.50
CA ALA A 82 5.30 -7.61 -11.92
C ALA A 82 6.22 -7.25 -10.74
N LEU A 83 7.47 -7.71 -10.80
CA LEU A 83 8.46 -7.51 -9.73
C LEU A 83 8.65 -6.03 -9.38
N GLU A 84 8.88 -5.17 -10.37
CA GLU A 84 9.03 -3.72 -10.14
C GLU A 84 7.83 -3.11 -9.42
N THR A 85 6.61 -3.53 -9.77
CA THR A 85 5.38 -3.07 -9.12
C THR A 85 5.30 -3.54 -7.68
N ALA A 86 5.61 -4.82 -7.42
CA ALA A 86 5.60 -5.38 -6.07
C ALA A 86 6.66 -4.72 -5.17
N GLU A 87 7.86 -4.50 -5.70
CA GLU A 87 8.94 -3.77 -5.03
C GLU A 87 8.55 -2.33 -4.72
N LYS A 88 7.97 -1.61 -5.70
CA LYS A 88 7.49 -0.24 -5.48
C LYS A 88 6.49 -0.19 -4.33
N ILE A 89 5.50 -1.09 -4.31
CA ILE A 89 4.50 -1.15 -3.23
C ILE A 89 5.16 -1.35 -1.86
N CYS A 90 6.10 -2.29 -1.75
CA CYS A 90 6.79 -2.59 -0.49
C CYS A 90 7.71 -1.46 -0.04
N ASN A 91 8.40 -0.81 -0.98
CA ASN A 91 9.25 0.35 -0.71
C ASN A 91 8.44 1.57 -0.25
N ASP A 92 7.29 1.82 -0.88
CA ASP A 92 6.38 2.90 -0.48
C ASP A 92 5.83 2.66 0.94
N LEU A 93 5.49 1.42 1.27
CA LEU A 93 5.09 1.02 2.62
C LEU A 93 6.23 1.23 3.62
N LYS A 94 7.43 0.74 3.32
CA LYS A 94 8.61 0.91 4.17
C LYS A 94 8.88 2.39 4.46
N LYS A 95 8.97 3.22 3.41
CA LYS A 95 9.24 4.67 3.51
C LYS A 95 8.17 5.40 4.32
N ASN A 96 6.92 4.98 4.24
CA ASN A 96 5.82 5.66 4.90
C ASN A 96 5.50 5.15 6.30
N LEU A 97 6.06 4.02 6.72
CA LEU A 97 5.82 3.45 8.04
C LEU A 97 7.06 3.57 8.94
N VAL A 98 8.26 3.28 8.43
CA VAL A 98 9.49 3.29 9.24
C VAL A 98 9.81 4.70 9.74
N GLY A 99 10.12 4.80 11.03
CA GLY A 99 10.48 6.06 11.70
C GLY A 99 9.29 6.96 12.02
N LYS A 100 8.07 6.65 11.57
CA LYS A 100 6.88 7.43 11.90
C LYS A 100 6.28 7.00 13.23
N GLU A 101 5.86 7.98 14.01
CA GLU A 101 5.09 7.79 15.24
C GLU A 101 3.60 7.66 14.89
N ILE A 102 3.05 6.45 14.96
CA ILE A 102 1.67 6.15 14.55
C ILE A 102 0.86 5.73 15.78
N LYS A 103 -0.36 6.25 15.91
CA LYS A 103 -1.29 5.81 16.95
C LYS A 103 -1.75 4.38 16.63
N LYS A 104 -1.83 3.50 17.64
CA LYS A 104 -2.29 2.11 17.46
C LYS A 104 -3.61 2.02 16.68
N LYS A 105 -4.59 2.84 17.06
CA LYS A 105 -5.92 2.90 16.43
C LYS A 105 -5.87 3.28 14.94
N ASP A 106 -4.83 3.99 14.52
CA ASP A 106 -4.69 4.52 13.16
C ASP A 106 -3.76 3.67 12.30
N MET A 107 -3.17 2.58 12.85
CA MET A 107 -2.15 1.78 12.17
C MET A 107 -2.68 1.11 10.90
N GLU A 108 -3.77 0.37 11.01
CA GLU A 108 -4.41 -0.30 9.86
C GLU A 108 -4.80 0.71 8.77
N ILE A 109 -5.37 1.84 9.19
CA ILE A 109 -5.79 2.93 8.29
C ILE A 109 -4.58 3.53 7.59
N THR A 110 -3.48 3.75 8.30
CA THR A 110 -2.24 4.30 7.76
C THR A 110 -1.63 3.37 6.71
N ILE A 111 -1.56 2.07 7.00
CA ILE A 111 -1.05 1.05 6.06
C ILE A 111 -1.95 0.99 4.82
N ARG A 112 -3.28 0.92 5.01
CA ARG A 112 -4.26 0.89 3.92
C ARG A 112 -4.17 2.12 3.02
N ASN A 113 -4.05 3.31 3.61
CA ASN A 113 -3.93 4.56 2.86
C ASN A 113 -2.61 4.63 2.09
N THR A 114 -1.52 4.19 2.71
CA THR A 114 -0.21 4.11 2.06
C THR A 114 -0.26 3.19 0.84
N LEU A 115 -0.82 1.99 0.99
CA LEU A 115 -1.02 1.05 -0.11
C LEU A 115 -1.90 1.64 -1.22
N LYS A 116 -3.02 2.28 -0.84
CA LYS A 116 -3.93 2.93 -1.79
C LYS A 116 -3.24 4.03 -2.59
N ASN A 117 -2.39 4.82 -1.96
CA ASN A 117 -1.63 5.87 -2.61
C ASN A 117 -0.56 5.29 -3.55
N SER A 118 0.18 4.27 -3.11
CA SER A 118 1.14 3.57 -3.96
C SER A 118 0.49 3.00 -5.23
N LEU A 119 -0.68 2.36 -5.09
CA LEU A 119 -1.45 1.84 -6.22
C LEU A 119 -1.96 2.96 -7.13
N LYS A 120 -2.37 4.10 -6.59
CA LYS A 120 -2.76 5.26 -7.40
C LYS A 120 -1.58 5.74 -8.24
N GLU A 121 -0.41 5.92 -7.64
CA GLU A 121 0.79 6.37 -8.37
C GLU A 121 1.20 5.39 -9.48
N ILE A 122 1.08 4.07 -9.23
CA ILE A 122 1.35 3.05 -10.25
C ILE A 122 0.40 3.21 -11.44
N LEU A 123 -0.88 3.45 -11.16
CA LEU A 123 -1.95 3.56 -12.16
C LEU A 123 -2.05 4.95 -12.79
N ASP A 124 -1.42 5.97 -12.20
CA ASP A 124 -1.44 7.35 -12.67
C ASP A 124 -0.46 7.53 -13.83
N GLN A 125 -0.84 6.96 -14.97
CA GLN A 125 -0.13 7.09 -16.23
C GLN A 125 -0.74 8.22 -17.06
N LYS A 126 0.04 8.78 -17.99
CA LYS A 126 -0.42 9.82 -18.91
C LYS A 126 -1.71 9.39 -19.59
N GLN A 127 -2.80 10.10 -19.26
CA GLN A 127 -4.10 9.84 -19.88
C GLN A 127 -4.11 10.43 -21.29
N ILE A 128 -4.62 9.65 -22.24
CA ILE A 128 -4.83 10.08 -23.61
C ILE A 128 -6.33 10.22 -23.83
N ASP A 129 -6.79 11.45 -24.08
CA ASP A 129 -8.14 11.67 -24.57
C ASP A 129 -8.19 11.41 -26.08
N ILE A 130 -8.53 10.16 -26.43
CA ILE A 130 -8.63 9.71 -27.82
C ILE A 130 -9.64 10.57 -28.61
N LEU A 131 -10.71 11.05 -27.99
CA LEU A 131 -11.71 11.87 -28.69
C LEU A 131 -11.17 13.25 -29.04
N ALA A 132 -10.36 13.84 -28.16
CA ALA A 132 -9.67 15.09 -28.44
C ALA A 132 -8.61 14.89 -29.55
N GLU A 133 -7.81 13.83 -29.47
CA GLU A 133 -6.76 13.55 -30.46
C GLU A 133 -7.31 13.31 -31.87
N VAL A 134 -8.37 12.52 -32.03
CA VAL A 134 -8.99 12.23 -33.33
C VAL A 134 -9.57 13.50 -33.99
N LYS A 135 -9.96 14.51 -33.21
CA LYS A 135 -10.47 15.78 -33.75
C LYS A 135 -9.38 16.72 -34.27
N LYS A 136 -8.14 16.57 -33.80
CA LYS A 136 -7.02 17.47 -34.17
C LYS A 136 -6.51 17.25 -35.59
N LYS A 137 -6.56 16.01 -36.10
CA LYS A 137 -6.03 15.65 -37.42
C LYS A 137 -6.90 14.59 -38.08
N LYS A 138 -7.24 14.79 -39.36
CA LYS A 138 -8.02 13.83 -40.16
C LYS A 138 -7.29 13.50 -41.47
N PRO A 139 -7.18 12.22 -41.88
CA PRO A 139 -7.59 11.04 -41.11
C PRO A 139 -6.68 10.82 -39.88
N PHE A 140 -7.25 10.28 -38.81
CA PHE A 140 -6.51 9.85 -37.62
C PHE A 140 -6.35 8.32 -37.68
N LEU A 141 -5.12 7.84 -37.81
CA LEU A 141 -4.82 6.42 -37.94
C LEU A 141 -4.55 5.79 -36.57
N ILE A 142 -5.31 4.76 -36.20
CA ILE A 142 -5.10 3.98 -34.97
C ILE A 142 -4.66 2.57 -35.36
N LEU A 143 -3.45 2.17 -34.95
CA LEU A 143 -2.92 0.83 -35.17
C LEU A 143 -3.10 -0.04 -33.92
N PHE A 144 -3.76 -1.19 -34.09
CA PHE A 144 -3.95 -2.19 -33.02
C PHE A 144 -2.95 -3.34 -33.19
N LEU A 145 -2.09 -3.57 -32.20
CA LEU A 145 -1.06 -4.62 -32.20
C LEU A 145 -1.26 -5.60 -31.04
N GLY A 146 -0.82 -6.86 -31.21
CA GLY A 146 -0.86 -7.89 -30.17
C GLY A 146 -1.01 -9.32 -30.72
N PHE A 147 -0.88 -10.32 -29.86
CA PHE A 147 -0.97 -11.74 -30.25
C PHE A 147 -2.39 -12.19 -30.63
N ASN A 148 -2.51 -13.34 -31.29
CA ASN A 148 -3.80 -13.96 -31.61
C ASN A 148 -4.56 -14.32 -30.33
N GLY A 149 -5.88 -14.15 -30.33
CA GLY A 149 -6.72 -14.39 -29.14
C GLY A 149 -6.79 -13.24 -28.13
N ALA A 150 -5.99 -12.17 -28.26
CA ALA A 150 -6.01 -11.01 -27.35
C ALA A 150 -7.26 -10.09 -27.49
N GLY A 151 -8.22 -10.44 -28.35
CA GLY A 151 -9.46 -9.66 -28.53
C GLY A 151 -9.33 -8.41 -29.42
N LYS A 152 -8.28 -8.31 -30.25
CA LYS A 152 -8.03 -7.12 -31.12
C LYS A 152 -9.21 -6.76 -32.01
N THR A 153 -9.76 -7.72 -32.75
CA THR A 153 -10.90 -7.48 -33.66
C THR A 153 -12.14 -6.98 -32.91
N THR A 154 -12.42 -7.55 -31.73
CA THR A 154 -13.52 -7.10 -30.86
C THR A 154 -13.25 -5.70 -30.28
N ALA A 155 -12.00 -5.40 -29.93
CA ALA A 155 -11.61 -4.08 -29.46
C ALA A 155 -11.77 -3.02 -30.57
N ILE A 156 -11.39 -3.33 -31.82
CA ILE A 156 -11.61 -2.47 -32.98
C ILE A 156 -13.10 -2.13 -33.13
N ALA A 157 -13.98 -3.15 -33.16
CA ALA A 157 -15.41 -2.93 -33.28
C ALA A 157 -16.00 -2.08 -32.13
N ARG A 158 -15.53 -2.29 -30.90
CA ARG A 158 -15.95 -1.49 -29.72
C ARG A 158 -15.47 -0.03 -29.82
N VAL A 159 -14.24 0.19 -30.25
CA VAL A 159 -13.68 1.54 -30.44
C VAL A 159 -14.39 2.25 -31.60
N GLU A 160 -14.60 1.58 -32.72
CA GLU A 160 -15.38 2.09 -33.86
C GLU A 160 -16.79 2.51 -33.41
N TYR A 161 -17.50 1.62 -32.71
CA TYR A 161 -18.83 1.90 -32.16
C TYR A 161 -18.81 3.12 -31.23
N LEU A 162 -17.82 3.21 -30.34
CA LEU A 162 -17.65 4.35 -29.44
C LEU A 162 -17.44 5.67 -30.22
N LEU A 163 -16.56 5.68 -31.22
CA LEU A 163 -16.25 6.86 -32.03
C LEU A 163 -17.46 7.30 -32.86
N LYS A 164 -18.15 6.35 -33.53
CA LYS A 164 -19.40 6.62 -34.27
C LYS A 164 -20.48 7.19 -33.36
N ARG A 165 -20.66 6.63 -32.15
CA ARG A 165 -21.58 7.16 -31.13
C ARG A 165 -21.23 8.56 -30.63
N LYS A 166 -19.99 9.01 -30.81
CA LYS A 166 -19.53 10.37 -30.51
C LYS A 166 -19.58 11.29 -31.74
N GLY A 167 -20.22 10.86 -32.83
CA GLY A 167 -20.43 11.65 -34.05
C GLY A 167 -19.22 11.70 -34.98
N LEU A 168 -18.24 10.82 -34.79
CA LEU A 168 -17.06 10.74 -35.65
C LEU A 168 -17.30 9.72 -36.78
N SER A 169 -16.93 10.08 -38.01
CA SER A 169 -16.88 9.14 -39.12
C SER A 169 -15.67 8.22 -38.95
N VAL A 170 -15.90 6.92 -39.10
CA VAL A 170 -14.89 5.86 -39.10
C VAL A 170 -15.14 5.00 -40.33
N ASN A 171 -14.11 4.87 -41.17
CA ASN A 171 -14.14 4.19 -42.46
C ASN A 171 -13.05 3.11 -42.50
#